data_AF-A0AAP0D677-F1
#
_entry.id   AF-A0AAP0D677-F1
#
_cell.length_a   1.000
_cell.length_b   1.000
_cell.length_c   1.000
_cell.angle_alpha   90.00
_cell.angle_beta   90.00
_cell.angle_gamma   90.00
#
_symmetry.space_group_name_H-M   'P 1'
#
loop_
_entity.id
_entity.type
_entity.pdbx_description
1 polymer ?
#
loop_
_entity_poly.entity_id
_entity_poly.type
_entity_poly.pdbx_seq_one_letter_code
_entity_poly.pdbx_strand_id
1 'polypeptide(L)'
;MAPPPSSSLPLPYSEDVKPLIDQHLLALSKSHPSLLQKTATFTHNDGRSVTLLQSDGTVPMVFQNVTYNIPVLIWLTETYPRNPPLVFVNPTRDMVIRRSHPFVNQSGLVWIPYLEDWVFPSSNLVDLARDLSSYFGIDPPLYSLPRPNPNPNFMEAWFSAQAVVRRRGEEEVSRGMQEEKEGLECSLFMVSYYFFVFVSFMFLGFFIL
;
A
#
# COMPACT_ATOMS: atom_id res chain seq x y z
N MET A 1 -10.83 -55.58 -1.29
CA MET A 1 -10.15 -54.56 -2.12
C MET A 1 -10.01 -53.32 -1.24
N ALA A 2 -8.82 -53.05 -0.71
CA ALA A 2 -8.58 -51.83 0.07
C ALA A 2 -8.62 -50.62 -0.88
N PRO A 3 -9.15 -49.46 -0.46
CA PRO A 3 -9.06 -48.25 -1.27
C PRO A 3 -7.58 -47.90 -1.53
N PRO A 4 -7.24 -47.34 -2.71
CA PRO A 4 -5.88 -46.91 -2.98
C PRO A 4 -5.45 -45.89 -1.93
N PRO A 5 -4.18 -45.91 -1.46
CA PRO A 5 -3.70 -44.89 -0.55
C PRO A 5 -3.82 -43.54 -1.27
N SER A 6 -4.65 -42.65 -0.73
CA SER A 6 -4.68 -41.25 -1.13
C SER A 6 -3.30 -40.69 -0.85
N SER A 7 -2.46 -40.60 -1.89
CA SER A 7 -1.10 -40.08 -1.82
C SER A 7 -1.15 -38.56 -1.60
N SER A 8 -1.58 -38.13 -0.42
CA SER A 8 -1.29 -36.79 0.07
C SER A 8 0.22 -36.77 0.31
N LEU A 9 0.96 -36.06 -0.54
CA LEU A 9 2.38 -35.85 -0.34
C LEU A 9 2.61 -35.31 1.09
N PRO A 10 3.61 -35.83 1.82
CA PRO A 10 3.89 -35.35 3.17
C PRO A 10 4.27 -33.87 3.10
N LEU A 11 3.56 -33.05 3.88
CA LEU A 11 3.85 -31.63 4.02
C LEU A 11 5.13 -31.45 4.86
N PRO A 12 5.97 -30.44 4.57
CA PRO A 12 7.30 -30.27 5.15
C PRO A 12 7.29 -29.63 6.55
N TYR A 13 6.23 -29.83 7.34
CA TYR A 13 6.10 -29.26 8.68
C TYR A 13 6.54 -30.28 9.74
N SER A 14 7.26 -29.80 10.76
CA SER A 14 7.65 -30.63 11.90
C SER A 14 6.42 -31.07 12.72
N GLU A 15 6.43 -32.30 13.25
CA GLU A 15 5.26 -32.88 13.93
C GLU A 15 4.81 -32.06 15.16
N ASP A 16 5.74 -31.40 15.85
CA ASP A 16 5.46 -30.58 17.04
C ASP A 16 4.59 -29.35 16.72
N VAL A 17 4.66 -28.83 15.49
CA VAL A 17 3.94 -27.60 15.11
C VAL A 17 2.63 -27.87 14.37
N LYS A 18 2.43 -29.07 13.81
CA LYS A 18 1.22 -29.39 13.02
C LYS A 18 -0.10 -29.09 13.74
N PRO A 19 -0.29 -29.46 15.03
CA PRO A 19 -1.53 -29.15 15.73
C PRO A 19 -1.81 -27.63 15.81
N LEU A 20 -0.76 -26.82 15.97
CA LEU A 20 -0.87 -25.37 16.01
C LEU A 20 -1.19 -24.78 14.63
N ILE A 21 -0.60 -25.34 13.57
CA ILE A 21 -0.91 -24.97 12.18
C ILE A 21 -2.40 -25.23 11.88
N ASP A 22 -2.89 -26.42 12.23
CA ASP A 22 -4.30 -26.78 12.04
C ASP A 22 -5.22 -25.86 12.84
N GLN A 23 -4.86 -25.53 14.08
CA GLN A 23 -5.58 -24.57 14.90
C GLN A 23 -5.63 -23.17 14.23
N HIS A 24 -4.50 -22.67 13.72
CA HIS A 24 -4.43 -21.36 13.07
C HIS A 24 -5.30 -21.31 11.80
N LEU A 25 -5.25 -22.35 10.96
CA LEU A 25 -6.05 -22.44 9.73
C LEU A 25 -7.56 -22.59 10.03
N LEU A 26 -7.91 -23.38 11.05
CA LEU A 26 -9.29 -23.51 11.51
C LEU A 26 -9.83 -22.17 12.06
N ALA A 27 -9.03 -21.45 12.85
CA ALA A 27 -9.43 -20.14 13.37
C ALA A 27 -9.56 -19.09 12.26
N LEU A 28 -8.65 -19.12 11.28
CA LEU A 28 -8.70 -18.24 10.11
C LEU A 28 -9.98 -18.49 9.29
N SER A 29 -10.26 -19.74 8.91
CA SER A 29 -11.45 -20.07 8.11
C SER A 29 -12.76 -19.74 8.83
N LYS A 30 -12.82 -19.85 10.16
CA LYS A 30 -13.99 -19.42 10.95
C LYS A 30 -14.18 -17.90 10.97
N SER A 31 -13.09 -17.14 11.09
CA SER A 31 -13.15 -15.67 11.17
C SER A 31 -13.27 -14.99 9.81
N HIS A 32 -12.67 -15.58 8.78
CA HIS A 32 -12.62 -15.09 7.41
C HIS A 32 -13.01 -16.23 6.45
N PRO A 33 -14.32 -16.52 6.28
CA PRO A 33 -14.77 -17.68 5.49
C PRO A 33 -14.39 -17.66 4.01
N SER A 34 -14.04 -16.49 3.47
CA SER A 34 -13.52 -16.33 2.11
C SER A 34 -12.10 -16.87 1.93
N LEU A 35 -11.32 -17.00 3.01
CA LEU A 35 -9.95 -17.49 3.00
C LEU A 35 -9.93 -19.02 3.08
N LEU A 36 -9.76 -19.66 1.94
CA LEU A 36 -9.85 -21.12 1.81
C LEU A 36 -8.49 -21.77 1.99
N GLN A 37 -8.42 -22.78 2.85
CA GLN A 37 -7.23 -23.63 2.98
C GLN A 37 -7.05 -24.47 1.71
N LYS A 38 -5.84 -24.45 1.16
CA LYS A 38 -5.44 -25.26 0.00
C LYS A 38 -4.03 -25.82 0.22
N THR A 39 -3.74 -26.90 -0.50
CA THR A 39 -2.38 -27.41 -0.67
C THR A 39 -1.93 -27.09 -2.08
N ALA A 40 -0.76 -26.48 -2.25
CA ALA A 40 -0.28 -26.06 -3.55
C ALA A 40 1.26 -26.15 -3.65
N THR A 41 1.76 -26.23 -4.87
CA THR A 41 3.20 -26.22 -5.14
C THR A 41 3.71 -24.79 -5.11
N PHE A 42 4.63 -24.52 -4.19
CA PHE A 42 5.37 -23.27 -4.06
C PHE A 42 6.73 -23.40 -4.73
N THR A 43 7.08 -22.45 -5.58
CA THR A 43 8.38 -22.39 -6.25
C THR A 43 9.23 -21.30 -5.60
N HIS A 44 10.32 -21.72 -4.97
CA HIS A 44 11.33 -20.84 -4.38
C HIS A 44 12.09 -20.07 -5.47
N ASN A 45 12.70 -18.95 -5.07
CA ASN A 45 13.49 -18.10 -5.98
C ASN A 45 14.71 -18.83 -6.59
N ASP A 46 15.17 -19.92 -5.96
CA ASP A 46 16.25 -20.78 -6.46
C ASP A 46 15.76 -21.87 -7.43
N GLY A 47 14.47 -21.88 -7.77
CA GLY A 47 13.83 -22.84 -8.67
C GLY A 47 13.38 -24.14 -8.00
N ARG A 48 13.68 -24.35 -6.70
CA ARG A 48 13.17 -25.52 -5.98
C ARG A 48 11.66 -25.40 -5.78
N SER A 49 10.96 -26.51 -5.93
CA SER A 49 9.51 -26.59 -5.72
C SER A 49 9.19 -27.46 -4.51
N VAL A 50 8.25 -27.03 -3.68
CA VAL A 50 7.80 -27.74 -2.48
C VAL A 50 6.28 -27.65 -2.38
N THR A 51 5.63 -28.67 -1.83
CA THR A 51 4.19 -28.63 -1.58
C THR A 51 3.93 -28.05 -0.20
N LEU A 52 3.21 -26.92 -0.14
CA LEU A 52 2.89 -26.19 1.09
C LEU A 52 1.39 -26.03 1.27
N LEU A 53 0.99 -25.73 2.50
CA LEU A 53 -0.32 -25.19 2.82
C LEU A 53 -0.36 -23.70 2.47
N GLN A 54 -1.51 -23.26 1.98
CA GLN A 54 -1.81 -21.86 1.77
C GLN A 54 -3.25 -21.55 2.17
N SER A 55 -3.52 -20.28 2.41
CA SER A 55 -4.87 -19.73 2.47
C SER A 55 -5.05 -18.73 1.33
N ASP A 56 -6.02 -19.01 0.47
CA ASP A 56 -6.29 -18.24 -0.75
C ASP A 56 -7.72 -17.73 -0.73
N GLY A 57 -7.91 -16.43 -0.90
CA GLY A 57 -9.22 -15.81 -0.83
C GLY A 57 -9.16 -14.30 -0.71
N THR A 58 -10.08 -13.71 0.04
CA THR A 58 -10.15 -12.26 0.23
C THR A 58 -10.19 -11.86 1.69
N VAL A 59 -9.60 -10.72 2.01
CA VAL A 59 -9.70 -10.03 3.30
C VAL A 59 -10.53 -8.76 3.12
N PRO A 60 -11.55 -8.50 3.96
CA PRO A 60 -12.32 -7.26 3.89
C PRO A 60 -11.47 -6.09 4.38
N MET A 61 -11.53 -4.96 3.70
CA MET A 61 -10.97 -3.67 4.15
C MET A 61 -12.03 -2.59 4.04
N VAL A 62 -11.97 -1.58 4.90
CA VAL A 62 -12.86 -0.40 4.80
C VAL A 62 -12.05 0.77 4.27
N PHE A 63 -12.41 1.29 3.10
CA PHE A 63 -11.80 2.46 2.51
C PHE A 63 -12.91 3.44 2.11
N GLN A 64 -12.81 4.70 2.56
CA GLN A 64 -13.81 5.74 2.27
C GLN A 64 -15.26 5.29 2.58
N ASN A 65 -15.48 4.71 3.77
CA ASN A 65 -16.78 4.19 4.23
C ASN A 65 -17.38 3.04 3.40
N VAL A 66 -16.61 2.45 2.47
CA VAL A 66 -17.03 1.30 1.67
C VAL A 66 -16.16 0.10 2.00
N THR A 67 -16.79 -1.06 2.17
CA THR A 67 -16.08 -2.32 2.38
C THR A 67 -15.71 -2.94 1.03
N TYR A 68 -14.42 -3.18 0.84
CA TYR A 68 -13.85 -3.87 -0.32
C TYR A 68 -13.25 -5.20 0.10
N ASN A 69 -13.28 -6.19 -0.80
CA ASN A 69 -12.67 -7.50 -0.58
C ASN A 69 -11.36 -7.58 -1.34
N ILE A 70 -10.23 -7.52 -0.63
CA ILE A 70 -8.90 -7.56 -1.23
C ILE A 70 -8.45 -9.01 -1.38
N PRO A 71 -8.15 -9.48 -2.60
CA PRO A 71 -7.63 -10.82 -2.80
C PRO A 71 -6.21 -10.94 -2.25
N VAL A 72 -6.01 -11.94 -1.40
CA VAL A 72 -4.72 -12.23 -0.75
C VAL A 72 -4.42 -13.73 -0.85
N LEU A 73 -3.13 -14.03 -0.84
CA LEU A 73 -2.58 -15.37 -0.84
C LEU A 73 -1.56 -15.49 0.28
N ILE A 74 -1.85 -16.35 1.27
CA ILE A 74 -1.04 -16.54 2.48
C ILE A 74 -0.40 -17.92 2.40
N TRP A 75 0.90 -17.99 2.15
CA TRP A 75 1.67 -19.22 2.12
C TRP A 75 2.27 -19.52 3.49
N LEU A 76 2.04 -20.73 4.00
CA LEU A 76 2.67 -21.22 5.22
C LEU A 76 4.00 -21.89 4.82
N THR A 77 5.09 -21.15 4.96
CA THR A 77 6.45 -21.62 4.67
C THR A 77 6.84 -22.81 5.54
N GLU A 78 7.87 -23.56 5.16
CA GLU A 78 8.36 -24.74 5.88
C GLU A 78 8.72 -24.45 7.34
N THR A 79 9.08 -23.21 7.65
CA THR A 79 9.45 -22.75 9.01
C THR A 79 8.27 -22.19 9.81
N TYR A 80 7.09 -22.08 9.22
CA TYR A 80 5.87 -21.68 9.92
C TYR A 80 5.50 -22.72 10.99
N PRO A 81 5.05 -22.31 12.19
CA PRO A 81 4.76 -20.94 12.65
C PRO A 81 5.91 -20.26 13.41
N ARG A 82 7.13 -20.83 13.39
CA ARG A 82 8.30 -20.21 14.04
C ARG A 82 8.72 -18.92 13.34
N ASN A 83 8.49 -18.86 12.03
CA ASN A 83 8.62 -17.67 11.20
C ASN A 83 7.24 -17.28 10.62
N PRO A 84 7.06 -16.01 10.22
CA PRO A 84 5.82 -15.54 9.62
C PRO A 84 5.52 -16.26 8.29
N PRO A 85 4.24 -16.32 7.88
CA PRO A 85 3.88 -16.75 6.53
C PRO A 85 4.36 -15.74 5.48
N LEU A 86 4.41 -16.16 4.21
CA LEU A 86 4.58 -15.25 3.07
C LEU A 86 3.21 -14.81 2.55
N VAL A 87 2.98 -13.50 2.47
CA VAL A 87 1.69 -12.94 2.07
C VAL A 87 1.84 -12.17 0.76
N PHE A 88 0.95 -12.43 -0.18
CA PHE A 88 0.84 -11.70 -1.43
C PHE A 88 -0.55 -11.11 -1.61
N VAL A 89 -0.66 -9.93 -2.22
CA VAL A 89 -1.90 -9.54 -2.89
C VAL A 89 -2.02 -10.29 -4.21
N ASN A 90 -3.22 -10.75 -4.53
CA ASN A 90 -3.48 -11.58 -5.71
C ASN A 90 -4.44 -10.86 -6.68
N PRO A 91 -3.99 -9.83 -7.41
CA PRO A 91 -4.87 -9.01 -8.24
C PRO A 91 -5.61 -9.85 -9.30
N THR A 92 -6.89 -9.57 -9.48
CA THR A 92 -7.64 -10.10 -10.63
C THR A 92 -7.23 -9.38 -11.91
N ARG A 93 -7.71 -9.88 -13.07
CA ARG A 93 -7.40 -9.30 -14.39
C ARG A 93 -7.66 -7.78 -14.48
N ASP A 94 -8.65 -7.30 -13.76
CA ASP A 94 -9.08 -5.90 -13.79
C ASP A 94 -8.51 -5.10 -12.61
N MET A 95 -7.50 -5.62 -11.91
CA MET A 95 -6.84 -4.95 -10.79
C MET A 95 -5.38 -4.66 -11.11
N VAL A 96 -4.87 -3.57 -10.55
CA VAL A 96 -3.46 -3.19 -10.61
C VAL A 96 -2.94 -2.92 -9.20
N ILE A 97 -1.72 -3.37 -8.93
CA ILE A 97 -1.02 -3.06 -7.67
C ILE A 97 -0.66 -1.58 -7.65
N ARG A 98 -0.97 -0.91 -6.54
CA ARG A 98 -0.60 0.49 -6.31
C ARG A 98 0.92 0.65 -6.34
N ARG A 99 1.41 1.57 -7.17
CA ARG A 99 2.84 1.87 -7.25
C ARG A 99 3.32 2.57 -5.98
N SER A 100 4.54 2.25 -5.55
CA SER A 100 5.18 2.83 -4.37
C SER A 100 4.34 2.70 -3.09
N HIS A 101 3.60 1.60 -2.95
CA HIS A 101 2.84 1.33 -1.74
C HIS A 101 3.80 1.00 -0.56
N PRO A 102 3.59 1.55 0.64
CA PRO A 102 4.52 1.40 1.76
C PRO A 102 4.69 -0.05 2.22
N PHE A 103 3.63 -0.86 2.10
CA PHE A 103 3.60 -2.23 2.60
C PHE A 103 3.49 -3.31 1.50
N VAL A 104 3.49 -2.94 0.21
CA VAL A 104 3.27 -3.88 -0.89
C VAL A 104 4.17 -3.54 -2.06
N ASN A 105 4.99 -4.49 -2.50
CA ASN A 105 5.88 -4.29 -3.63
C ASN A 105 5.20 -4.62 -4.99
N GLN A 106 5.92 -4.43 -6.09
CA GLN A 106 5.38 -4.65 -7.43
C GLN A 106 5.11 -6.13 -7.77
N SER A 107 5.70 -7.09 -7.05
CA SER A 107 5.36 -8.52 -7.16
C SER A 107 4.14 -8.90 -6.32
N GLY A 108 3.57 -7.93 -5.58
CA GLY A 108 2.45 -8.14 -4.67
C GLY A 108 2.84 -8.67 -3.31
N LEU A 109 4.14 -8.85 -3.01
CA LEU A 109 4.59 -9.28 -1.68
C LEU A 109 4.25 -8.20 -0.65
N VAL A 110 3.62 -8.63 0.44
CA VAL A 110 3.18 -7.77 1.53
C VAL A 110 4.22 -7.79 2.65
N TRP A 111 4.51 -6.61 3.19
CA TRP A 111 5.40 -6.39 4.32
C TRP A 111 4.75 -5.38 5.26
N ILE A 112 4.14 -5.85 6.34
CA ILE A 112 3.50 -5.04 7.38
C ILE A 112 4.18 -5.30 8.73
N PRO A 113 4.10 -4.37 9.69
CA PRO A 113 4.75 -4.53 11.00
C PRO A 113 4.43 -5.85 11.71
N TYR A 114 3.19 -6.36 11.61
CA TYR A 114 2.82 -7.64 12.21
C TYR A 114 3.62 -8.85 11.68
N LEU A 115 4.05 -8.82 10.42
CA LEU A 115 4.90 -9.85 9.83
C LEU A 115 6.36 -9.70 10.29
N GLU A 116 6.83 -8.47 10.48
CA GLU A 116 8.18 -8.16 10.98
C GLU A 116 8.33 -8.57 12.44
N ASP A 117 7.34 -8.21 13.26
CA ASP A 117 7.30 -8.46 14.70
C ASP A 117 6.62 -9.80 15.03
N TRP A 118 6.72 -10.79 14.13
CA TRP A 118 6.11 -12.10 14.33
C TRP A 118 6.75 -12.84 15.52
N VAL A 119 5.95 -13.12 16.55
CA VAL A 119 6.41 -13.78 17.80
C VAL A 119 5.78 -15.16 17.90
N PHE A 120 6.59 -16.21 17.75
CA PHE A 120 6.16 -17.58 18.06
C PHE A 120 6.13 -17.83 19.58
N PRO A 121 5.09 -18.47 20.14
CA PRO A 121 3.89 -19.03 19.48
C PRO A 121 2.66 -18.09 19.50
N SER A 122 2.82 -16.82 19.88
CA SER A 122 1.72 -15.89 20.14
C SER A 122 1.06 -15.34 18.86
N SER A 123 1.82 -15.10 17.80
CA SER A 123 1.32 -14.59 16.52
C SER A 123 0.53 -15.65 15.76
N ASN A 124 -0.54 -15.23 15.08
CA ASN A 124 -1.49 -16.13 14.42
C ASN A 124 -2.10 -15.51 13.16
N LEU A 125 -2.78 -16.33 12.35
CA LEU A 125 -3.33 -15.90 11.06
C LEU A 125 -4.56 -14.99 11.17
N VAL A 126 -5.32 -15.08 12.27
CA VAL A 126 -6.53 -14.26 12.46
C VAL A 126 -6.14 -12.80 12.69
N ASP A 127 -5.16 -12.58 13.56
CA ASP A 127 -4.66 -11.23 13.83
C ASP A 127 -3.91 -10.67 12.62
N LEU A 128 -3.14 -11.51 11.90
CA LEU A 128 -2.58 -11.13 10.60
C LEU A 128 -3.66 -10.64 9.62
N ALA A 129 -4.77 -11.35 9.48
CA ALA A 129 -5.86 -10.95 8.58
C ALA A 129 -6.51 -9.62 9.02
N ARG A 130 -6.68 -9.38 10.33
CA ARG A 130 -7.19 -8.11 10.87
C ARG A 130 -6.24 -6.95 10.60
N ASP A 131 -4.94 -7.17 10.73
CA ASP A 131 -3.95 -6.14 10.43
C ASP A 131 -3.90 -5.84 8.94
N LEU A 132 -3.99 -6.84 8.07
CA LEU A 132 -4.17 -6.64 6.63
C LEU A 132 -5.40 -5.78 6.33
N SER A 133 -6.56 -6.09 6.93
CA SER A 133 -7.78 -5.27 6.81
C SER A 133 -7.54 -3.80 7.20
N SER A 134 -6.82 -3.59 8.30
CA SER A 134 -6.59 -2.26 8.88
C SER A 134 -5.61 -1.43 8.04
N TYR A 135 -4.44 -1.99 7.70
CA TYR A 135 -3.45 -1.31 6.87
C TYR A 135 -3.97 -1.02 5.46
N PHE A 136 -4.66 -1.97 4.82
CA PHE A 136 -5.23 -1.76 3.50
C PHE A 136 -6.43 -0.81 3.50
N GLY A 137 -7.15 -0.69 4.62
CA GLY A 137 -8.20 0.31 4.79
C GLY A 137 -7.68 1.75 4.87
N ILE A 138 -6.46 1.93 5.39
CA ILE A 138 -5.77 3.23 5.40
C ILE A 138 -5.28 3.58 3.99
N ASP A 139 -4.62 2.62 3.33
CA ASP A 139 -4.04 2.80 2.01
C ASP A 139 -4.26 1.55 1.15
N PRO A 140 -5.20 1.57 0.19
CA PRO A 140 -5.53 0.43 -0.65
C PRO A 140 -4.34 -0.08 -1.48
N PRO A 141 -4.02 -1.38 -1.42
CA PRO A 141 -2.91 -1.95 -2.19
C PRO A 141 -3.25 -2.22 -3.66
N LEU A 142 -4.55 -2.34 -3.98
CA LEU A 142 -5.05 -2.66 -5.32
C LEU A 142 -6.07 -1.62 -5.77
N TYR A 143 -6.00 -1.24 -7.04
CA TYR A 143 -7.02 -0.42 -7.71
C TYR A 143 -7.64 -1.17 -8.88
N SER A 144 -8.93 -0.95 -9.11
CA SER A 144 -9.61 -1.41 -10.31
C SER A 144 -9.15 -0.58 -11.52
N LEU A 145 -8.78 -1.25 -12.60
CA LEU A 145 -8.60 -0.61 -13.89
C LEU A 145 -9.95 -0.06 -14.37
N PRO A 146 -9.97 1.12 -15.02
CA PRO A 146 -11.15 1.58 -15.72
C PRO A 146 -11.56 0.49 -16.71
N ARG A 147 -12.80 0.01 -16.63
CA ARG A 147 -13.34 -0.81 -17.71
C ARG A 147 -13.27 0.07 -18.97
N PRO A 148 -12.78 -0.44 -20.11
CA PRO A 148 -12.88 0.28 -21.36
C PRO A 148 -14.37 0.59 -21.56
N ASN A 149 -14.74 1.85 -21.37
CA ASN A 149 -16.02 2.32 -21.81
C ASN A 149 -15.99 2.09 -23.33
N PRO A 150 -17.01 1.46 -23.97
CA PRO A 150 -17.02 1.27 -25.42
C PRO A 150 -16.98 2.59 -26.22
N ASN A 151 -16.94 3.73 -25.54
CA ASN A 151 -16.68 5.03 -26.13
C ASN A 151 -15.16 5.18 -26.42
N PRO A 152 -14.72 5.15 -27.70
CA PRO A 152 -13.31 5.18 -28.09
C PRO A 152 -12.54 6.42 -27.62
N ASN A 153 -13.24 7.48 -27.18
CA ASN A 153 -12.64 8.73 -26.70
C ASN A 153 -12.28 8.75 -25.21
N PHE A 154 -12.48 7.67 -24.43
CA PHE A 154 -12.17 7.69 -22.99
C PHE A 154 -10.70 7.98 -22.70
N MET A 155 -9.80 7.41 -23.50
CA MET A 155 -8.36 7.55 -23.28
C MET A 155 -7.84 8.96 -23.62
N GLU A 156 -8.37 9.60 -24.67
CA GLU A 156 -8.14 11.03 -24.96
C GLU A 156 -8.69 11.93 -23.84
N ALA A 157 -9.90 11.65 -23.36
CA ALA A 157 -10.52 12.42 -22.28
C ALA A 157 -9.74 12.32 -20.97
N TRP A 158 -9.24 11.14 -20.61
CA TRP A 158 -8.43 10.93 -19.42
C TRP A 158 -7.08 11.65 -19.50
N PHE A 159 -6.35 11.53 -20.61
CA PHE A 159 -5.08 12.24 -20.79
C PHE A 159 -5.27 13.76 -20.85
N SER A 160 -6.36 14.24 -21.45
CA SER A 160 -6.72 15.67 -21.47
C SER A 160 -7.01 16.19 -20.06
N ALA A 161 -7.77 15.43 -19.25
CA ALA A 161 -8.06 15.79 -17.87
C ALA A 161 -6.79 15.87 -17.01
N GLN A 162 -5.86 14.91 -17.15
CA GLN A 162 -4.57 14.95 -16.47
C GLN A 162 -3.70 16.14 -16.93
N ALA A 163 -3.71 16.47 -18.22
CA ALA A 163 -2.99 17.63 -18.75
C ALA A 163 -3.56 18.98 -18.27
N VAL A 164 -4.88 19.06 -18.05
CA VAL A 164 -5.54 20.25 -17.48
C VAL A 164 -5.19 20.42 -16.00
N VAL A 165 -5.23 19.34 -15.21
CA VAL A 165 -4.83 19.38 -13.79
C VAL A 165 -3.36 19.78 -13.65
N ARG A 166 -2.49 19.23 -14.50
CA ARG A 166 -1.07 19.58 -14.52
C ARG A 166 -0.83 21.06 -14.85
N ARG A 167 -1.49 21.58 -15.89
CA ARG A 167 -1.39 23.00 -16.27
C ARG A 167 -1.91 23.93 -15.19
N ARG A 168 -3.03 23.59 -14.54
CA ARG A 168 -3.56 24.38 -13.42
C ARG A 168 -2.56 24.43 -12.26
N GLY A 169 -1.94 23.31 -11.90
CA GLY A 169 -0.91 23.28 -10.87
C GLY A 169 0.33 24.13 -11.23
N GLU A 170 0.77 24.10 -12.50
CA GLU A 170 1.88 24.92 -12.99
C GLU A 170 1.53 26.43 -13.01
N GLU A 171 0.28 26.80 -13.33
CA GLU A 171 -0.22 28.18 -13.29
C GLU A 171 -0.34 28.72 -11.86
N GLU A 172 -0.84 27.92 -10.90
CA GLU A 172 -0.94 28.32 -9.49
C GLU A 172 0.44 28.53 -8.85
N VAL A 173 1.41 27.67 -9.17
CA VAL A 173 2.81 27.84 -8.73
C VAL A 173 3.42 29.11 -9.36
N SER A 174 3.18 29.35 -10.65
CA SER A 174 3.68 30.54 -11.33
C SER A 174 3.07 31.82 -10.76
N ARG A 175 1.78 31.81 -10.42
CA ARG A 175 1.09 32.95 -9.79
C ARG A 175 1.62 33.22 -8.39
N GLY A 176 1.80 32.18 -7.56
CA GLY A 176 2.39 32.31 -6.23
C GLY A 176 3.79 32.91 -6.27
N MET A 177 4.62 32.50 -7.24
CA MET A 177 5.97 33.03 -7.41
C MET A 177 6.00 34.48 -7.90
N GLN A 178 4.96 34.92 -8.62
CA GLN A 178 4.80 36.31 -9.04
C GLN A 178 4.32 37.20 -7.89
N GLU A 179 3.35 36.74 -7.09
CA GLU A 179 2.89 37.43 -5.87
C GLU A 179 4.03 37.62 -4.86
N GLU A 180 4.93 36.62 -4.72
CA GLU A 180 6.12 36.72 -3.87
C GLU A 180 7.12 37.78 -4.38
N LYS A 181 7.36 37.82 -5.71
CA LYS A 181 8.21 38.85 -6.32
C LYS A 181 7.65 40.25 -6.12
N GLU A 182 6.36 40.44 -6.34
CA GLU A 182 5.70 41.75 -6.13
C GLU A 182 5.73 42.16 -4.66
N GLY A 183 5.62 41.20 -3.72
CA GLY A 183 5.79 41.44 -2.29
C GLY A 183 7.21 41.88 -1.90
N LEU A 184 8.24 41.28 -2.52
CA LEU A 184 9.63 41.68 -2.32
C LEU A 184 9.94 43.06 -2.92
N GLU A 185 9.41 43.36 -4.13
CA GLU A 185 9.54 44.68 -4.75
C GLU A 185 8.85 45.76 -3.89
N CYS A 186 7.64 45.52 -3.40
CA CYS A 186 6.95 46.43 -2.48
C CYS A 186 7.76 46.68 -1.19
N SER A 187 8.36 45.62 -0.65
CA SER A 187 9.22 45.72 0.54
C SER A 187 10.46 46.55 0.26
N LEU A 188 11.09 46.38 -0.90
CA LEU A 188 12.26 47.16 -1.32
C LEU A 188 11.91 48.65 -1.52
N PHE A 189 10.77 48.95 -2.15
CA PHE A 189 10.26 50.32 -2.26
C PHE A 189 10.01 50.95 -0.89
N MET A 190 9.43 50.20 0.05
CA MET A 190 9.19 50.68 1.40
C MET A 190 10.51 50.98 2.12
N VAL A 191 11.48 50.06 2.08
CA VAL A 191 12.81 50.25 2.68
C VAL A 191 13.54 51.43 2.05
N SER A 192 13.50 51.56 0.72
CA SER A 192 14.10 52.69 -0.01
C SER A 192 13.45 54.02 0.35
N TYR A 193 12.12 54.06 0.49
CA TYR A 193 11.39 55.25 0.92
C TYR A 193 11.79 55.66 2.35
N TYR A 194 11.81 54.73 3.30
CA TYR A 194 12.25 55.03 4.67
C TYR A 194 13.72 55.45 4.73
N PHE A 195 14.58 54.84 3.92
CA PHE A 195 15.98 55.26 3.79
C PHE A 195 16.08 56.69 3.23
N PHE A 196 15.33 57.02 2.18
CA PHE A 196 15.32 58.35 1.58
C PHE A 196 14.79 59.42 2.54
N VAL A 197 13.72 59.11 3.28
CA VAL A 197 13.17 59.98 4.34
C VAL A 197 14.21 60.16 5.45
N PHE A 198 14.82 59.08 5.95
CA PHE A 198 15.84 59.11 7.00
C PHE A 198 17.05 59.97 6.61
N VAL A 199 17.58 59.78 5.40
CA VAL A 199 18.71 60.56 4.88
C VAL A 199 18.35 62.04 4.76
N SER A 200 17.14 62.36 4.27
CA SER A 200 16.67 63.75 4.16
C SER A 200 16.58 64.44 5.53
N PHE A 201 16.12 63.74 6.57
CA PHE A 201 16.11 64.25 7.94
C PHE A 201 17.51 64.47 8.52
N MET A 202 18.47 63.59 8.19
CA MET A 202 19.87 63.74 8.64
C MET A 202 20.56 64.96 8.00
N PHE A 203 20.25 65.29 6.75
CA PHE A 203 20.77 66.48 6.08
C PHE A 203 20.08 67.78 6.53
N LEU A 204 18.78 67.76 6.86
CA LEU A 204 18.11 68.94 7.45
C LEU A 204 18.55 69.20 8.89
N GLY A 205 18.94 68.16 9.65
CA GLY A 205 19.44 68.30 11.02
C GLY A 205 20.82 68.96 11.14
N PHE A 206 21.59 69.05 10.05
CA PHE A 206 22.90 69.70 10.03
C PHE A 206 22.83 71.23 9.78
N PHE A 207 21.62 71.79 9.61
CA PHE A 207 21.39 73.21 9.36
C PHE A 207 20.81 74.00 10.55
N ILE A 208 20.72 73.39 11.75
CA ILE A 208 20.22 74.05 12.98
C ILE A 208 21.22 73.92 14.14
N LEU A 209 22.53 74.12 13.90
CA LEU A 209 23.45 74.50 14.99
C LEU A 209 24.50 75.51 14.50
#